data_AF-A0A974URE4-F1
#
_entry.id   AF-A0A974URE4-F1
#
_cell.length_a   1.000
_cell.length_b   1.000
_cell.length_c   1.000
_cell.angle_alpha   90.00
_cell.angle_beta   90.00
_cell.angle_gamma   90.00
#
_symmetry.space_group_name_H-M   'P 1'
#
loop_
_entity.id
_entity.type
_entity.pdbx_description
1 polymer ?
#
loop_
_entity_poly.entity_id
_entity_poly.type
_entity_poly.pdbx_seq_one_letter_code
_entity_poly.pdbx_strand_id
1 'polypeptide(L)'
;MTHLPLDTQHVMTCEHCRKEVETVREMQEFLEAIPPELLLDGPPDDADLLLQRTLRQVRAEASGARGRGRALAATAAVAVAAAALGVGLLVGHPSSSPALIPAAAPDPDLAPAAHRPSLLLTGSSGDLRLSASVTPADGWARVEAHVSGLPDGTPCRLVILGKDGTRQPTGGWQFHATSAPADWYGSASFPASAIAAVAIEDTSGHEYVRTGV
;
A
#
# COMPACT_ATOMS: atom_id res chain seq x y z
N MET A 1 -35.34 -4.92 24.99
CA MET A 1 -34.60 -3.65 24.89
C MET A 1 -33.52 -3.86 23.85
N THR A 2 -33.78 -3.35 22.65
CA THR A 2 -32.99 -3.53 21.43
C THR A 2 -31.72 -2.67 21.51
N HIS A 3 -30.54 -3.29 21.42
CA HIS A 3 -29.31 -2.59 21.12
C HIS A 3 -29.39 -2.10 19.66
N LEU A 4 -29.83 -0.85 19.47
CA LEU A 4 -29.64 -0.16 18.21
C LEU A 4 -28.14 0.15 18.07
N PRO A 5 -27.47 -0.22 16.97
CA PRO A 5 -26.06 0.05 16.81
C PRO A 5 -25.83 1.57 16.78
N LEU A 6 -24.81 2.04 17.50
CA LEU A 6 -24.38 3.45 17.59
C LEU A 6 -24.16 4.14 16.23
N ASP A 7 -24.09 3.35 15.15
CA ASP A 7 -23.92 3.78 13.76
C ASP A 7 -25.11 4.62 13.23
N THR A 8 -26.35 4.20 13.48
CA THR A 8 -27.52 4.88 12.88
C THR A 8 -27.75 6.27 13.45
N GLN A 9 -27.44 6.50 14.73
CA GLN A 9 -27.63 7.82 15.34
C GLN A 9 -26.64 8.84 14.77
N HIS A 10 -25.39 8.43 14.54
CA HIS A 10 -24.37 9.30 13.99
C HIS A 10 -24.72 9.74 12.56
N VAL A 11 -25.13 8.81 11.70
CA VAL A 11 -25.58 9.09 10.31
C VAL A 11 -26.75 10.09 10.28
N MET A 12 -27.65 10.05 11.27
CA MET A 12 -28.76 11.02 11.34
C MET A 12 -28.29 12.43 11.72
N THR A 13 -27.16 12.56 12.43
CA THR A 13 -26.66 13.86 12.89
C THR A 13 -25.55 14.46 12.01
N CYS A 14 -24.78 13.64 11.30
CA CYS A 14 -23.63 14.07 10.51
C CYS A 14 -23.98 14.16 9.01
N GLU A 15 -23.91 15.37 8.43
CA GLU A 15 -24.20 15.58 7.00
C GLU A 15 -23.24 14.83 6.08
N HIS A 16 -21.95 14.81 6.41
CA HIS A 16 -20.93 14.10 5.63
C HIS A 16 -21.24 12.60 5.56
N CYS A 17 -21.48 11.94 6.71
CA CYS A 17 -21.83 10.52 6.73
C CYS A 17 -23.15 10.21 6.00
N ARG A 18 -24.12 11.13 6.03
CA ARG A 18 -25.37 10.99 5.25
C ARG A 18 -25.09 10.95 3.74
N LYS A 19 -24.18 11.81 3.28
CA LYS A 19 -23.77 11.88 1.87
C LYS A 19 -22.98 10.62 1.44
N GLU A 20 -22.10 10.13 2.29
CA GLU A 20 -21.37 8.87 2.05
C GLU A 20 -22.35 7.69 1.95
N VAL A 21 -23.35 7.62 2.84
CA VAL A 21 -24.40 6.58 2.79
C VAL A 21 -25.22 6.68 1.51
N GLU A 22 -25.56 7.89 1.06
CA GLU A 22 -26.26 8.08 -0.22
C GLU A 22 -25.44 7.57 -1.40
N THR A 23 -24.15 7.88 -1.43
CA THR A 23 -23.21 7.41 -2.47
C THR A 23 -23.16 5.88 -2.51
N VAL A 24 -23.16 5.21 -1.36
CA VAL A 24 -23.19 3.75 -1.27
C VAL A 24 -24.53 3.19 -1.75
N ARG A 25 -25.65 3.84 -1.44
CA ARG A 25 -26.99 3.43 -1.92
C ARG A 25 -27.13 3.54 -3.42
N GLU A 26 -26.65 4.63 -4.02
CA GLU A 26 -26.61 4.77 -5.48
C GLU A 26 -25.85 3.60 -6.13
N MET A 27 -24.72 3.19 -5.56
CA MET A 27 -23.98 2.01 -6.04
C MET A 27 -24.76 0.70 -5.83
N GLN A 28 -25.48 0.55 -4.72
CA GLN A 28 -26.32 -0.63 -4.46
C GLN A 28 -27.44 -0.75 -5.49
N GLU A 29 -28.08 0.35 -5.89
CA GLU A 29 -29.12 0.34 -6.93
C GLU A 29 -28.61 -0.22 -8.26
N PHE A 30 -27.37 0.12 -8.66
CA PHE A 30 -26.75 -0.47 -9.85
C PHE A 30 -26.49 -1.97 -9.70
N LEU A 31 -26.12 -2.43 -8.51
CA LEU A 31 -25.86 -3.84 -8.24
C LEU A 31 -27.18 -4.65 -8.17
N GLU A 32 -28.26 -4.06 -7.65
CA GLU A 32 -29.59 -4.66 -7.64
C GLU A 32 -30.20 -4.78 -9.04
N ALA A 33 -29.77 -3.93 -9.98
CA ALA A 33 -30.15 -4.03 -11.39
C ALA A 33 -29.53 -5.26 -12.10
N ILE A 34 -28.64 -6.01 -11.45
CA ILE A 34 -28.08 -7.25 -11.98
C ILE A 34 -29.09 -8.39 -11.75
N PRO A 35 -29.73 -8.92 -12.81
CA PRO A 35 -30.67 -10.04 -12.68
C PRO A 35 -29.99 -11.26 -12.04
N PRO A 36 -30.67 -11.98 -11.14
CA PRO A 36 -30.12 -13.16 -10.47
C PRO A 36 -29.68 -14.25 -11.47
N GLU A 37 -30.26 -14.28 -12.66
CA GLU A 37 -29.87 -15.19 -13.75
C GLU A 37 -28.40 -14.97 -14.18
N LEU A 38 -27.89 -13.74 -14.13
CA LEU A 38 -26.47 -13.44 -14.40
C LEU A 38 -25.54 -13.86 -13.25
N LEU A 39 -26.07 -14.15 -12.06
CA LEU A 39 -25.32 -14.68 -10.92
C LEU A 39 -25.31 -16.22 -10.88
N LEU A 40 -26.24 -16.88 -11.59
CA LEU A 40 -26.45 -18.33 -11.53
C LEU A 40 -25.61 -19.10 -12.54
N ASP A 41 -25.36 -18.53 -13.71
CA ASP A 41 -24.39 -19.08 -14.64
C ASP A 41 -23.00 -18.66 -14.16
N GLY A 42 -22.30 -19.62 -13.54
CA GLY A 42 -20.87 -19.49 -13.30
C GLY A 42 -20.15 -19.13 -14.60
N PRO A 43 -18.92 -18.58 -14.51
CA PRO A 43 -18.13 -18.31 -15.71
C PRO A 43 -18.13 -19.57 -16.60
N PRO A 44 -18.29 -19.42 -17.93
CA PRO A 44 -18.37 -20.57 -18.83
C PRO A 44 -17.15 -21.49 -18.62
N ASP A 45 -17.28 -22.78 -18.92
CA ASP A 45 -16.21 -23.77 -18.68
C ASP A 45 -14.87 -23.38 -19.35
N ASP A 46 -14.89 -22.51 -20.36
CA ASP A 46 -13.74 -22.00 -21.09
C ASP A 46 -13.33 -20.56 -20.72
N ALA A 47 -13.91 -19.96 -19.67
CA ALA A 47 -13.59 -18.61 -19.21
C ALA A 47 -12.09 -18.46 -18.90
N ASP A 48 -11.46 -19.49 -18.36
CA ASP A 48 -10.02 -19.53 -18.11
C ASP A 48 -9.21 -19.42 -19.40
N LEU A 49 -9.68 -20.02 -20.50
CA LEU A 49 -8.99 -19.93 -21.79
C LEU A 49 -9.12 -18.53 -22.39
N LEU A 50 -10.29 -17.90 -22.26
CA LEU A 50 -10.50 -16.50 -22.65
C LEU A 50 -9.65 -15.54 -21.80
N LEU A 51 -9.58 -15.76 -20.49
CA LEU A 51 -8.72 -14.99 -19.59
C LEU A 51 -7.24 -15.18 -19.93
N GLN A 52 -6.78 -16.41 -20.15
CA GLN A 52 -5.40 -16.66 -20.56
C GLN A 52 -5.06 -16.06 -21.93
N ARG A 53 -6.02 -16.04 -22.87
CA ARG A 53 -5.86 -15.40 -24.18
C ARG A 53 -5.76 -13.89 -24.05
N THR A 54 -6.67 -13.26 -23.31
CA THR A 54 -6.70 -11.82 -23.08
C THR A 54 -5.44 -11.35 -22.33
N LEU A 55 -5.03 -12.04 -21.27
CA LEU A 55 -3.79 -11.73 -20.56
C LEU A 55 -2.55 -11.88 -21.46
N ARG A 56 -2.50 -12.91 -22.32
CA ARG A 56 -1.42 -13.03 -23.31
C ARG A 56 -1.43 -11.88 -24.31
N GLN A 57 -2.59 -11.48 -24.80
CA GLN A 57 -2.73 -10.39 -25.75
C GLN A 57 -2.32 -9.04 -25.13
N VAL A 58 -2.80 -8.72 -23.92
CA VAL A 58 -2.41 -7.51 -23.18
C VAL A 58 -0.89 -7.47 -22.94
N ARG A 59 -0.27 -8.61 -22.57
CA ARG A 59 1.20 -8.68 -22.43
C ARG A 59 1.90 -8.46 -23.77
N ALA A 60 1.41 -9.04 -24.86
CA ALA A 60 1.98 -8.87 -26.20
C ALA A 60 1.92 -7.40 -26.63
N GLU A 61 0.77 -6.75 -26.51
CA GLU A 61 0.58 -5.33 -26.82
C GLU A 61 1.46 -4.42 -25.96
N ALA A 62 1.49 -4.67 -24.63
CA ALA A 62 2.31 -3.90 -23.71
C ALA A 62 3.83 -4.10 -23.93
N SER A 63 4.25 -5.28 -24.37
CA SER A 63 5.65 -5.56 -24.75
C SER A 63 6.03 -4.93 -26.08
N GLY A 64 5.12 -4.89 -27.06
CA GLY A 64 5.33 -4.23 -28.35
C GLY A 64 5.46 -2.71 -28.22
N ALA A 65 4.65 -2.10 -27.35
CA ALA A 65 4.76 -0.68 -27.02
C ALA A 65 6.09 -0.34 -26.35
N ARG A 66 6.54 -1.16 -25.38
CA ARG A 66 7.84 -1.00 -24.69
C ARG A 66 9.02 -1.29 -25.61
N GLY A 67 8.90 -2.25 -26.54
CA GLY A 67 9.92 -2.59 -27.52
C GLY A 67 10.18 -1.46 -28.52
N ARG A 68 9.12 -0.82 -29.04
CA ARG A 68 9.24 0.36 -29.92
C ARG A 68 9.83 1.55 -29.18
N GLY A 69 9.44 1.77 -27.92
CA GLY A 69 10.04 2.80 -27.07
C GLY A 69 11.53 2.58 -26.79
N ARG A 70 11.95 1.34 -26.55
CA ARG A 70 13.37 0.98 -26.36
C ARG A 70 14.20 1.11 -27.63
N ALA A 71 13.65 0.76 -28.80
CA ALA A 71 14.32 0.95 -30.08
C ALA A 71 14.54 2.44 -30.41
N LEU A 72 13.56 3.29 -30.10
CA LEU A 72 13.67 4.75 -30.24
C LEU A 72 14.61 5.39 -29.20
N ALA A 73 14.62 4.88 -27.96
CA ALA A 73 15.55 5.32 -26.92
C ALA A 73 17.01 4.93 -27.24
N ALA A 74 17.24 3.76 -27.84
CA ALA A 74 18.56 3.32 -28.28
C ALA A 74 19.14 4.24 -29.37
N THR A 75 18.30 4.79 -30.26
CA THR A 75 18.74 5.79 -31.24
C THR A 75 19.05 7.16 -30.63
N ALA A 76 18.39 7.55 -29.53
CA ALA A 76 18.64 8.81 -28.84
C ALA A 76 19.94 8.79 -28.01
N ALA A 77 20.33 7.65 -27.44
CA ALA A 77 21.56 7.52 -26.64
C ALA A 77 22.84 7.71 -27.47
N VAL A 78 22.82 7.34 -28.76
CA VAL A 78 23.98 7.55 -29.67
C VAL A 78 24.19 9.04 -29.99
N ALA A 79 23.11 9.84 -30.04
CA ALA A 79 23.20 11.26 -30.31
C ALA A 79 23.70 12.09 -29.12
N VAL A 80 23.40 11.68 -27.88
CA VAL A 80 23.81 12.42 -26.67
C VAL A 80 25.26 12.10 -26.26
N ALA A 81 25.76 10.90 -26.55
CA ALA A 81 27.15 10.53 -26.26
C ALA A 81 28.20 11.34 -27.06
N ALA A 82 27.80 12.01 -28.13
CA ALA A 82 28.68 12.87 -28.93
C ALA A 82 28.79 14.32 -28.42
N ALA A 83 27.96 14.76 -27.46
CA ALA A 83 27.82 16.18 -27.09
C ALA A 83 28.29 16.57 -25.67
N ALA A 84 28.76 15.64 -24.85
CA ALA A 84 29.18 15.94 -23.46
C ALA A 84 30.61 15.48 -23.15
N LEU A 85 31.55 15.90 -23.99
CA LEU A 85 32.94 16.09 -23.56
C LEU A 85 33.09 17.55 -23.14
N GLY A 86 32.98 17.83 -21.85
CA GLY A 86 33.36 19.16 -21.34
C GLY A 86 32.77 19.54 -19.99
N VAL A 87 33.67 19.94 -19.09
CA VAL A 87 33.48 20.65 -17.81
C VAL A 87 33.32 19.76 -16.58
N GLY A 88 34.42 19.70 -15.82
CA GLY A 88 34.53 19.04 -14.51
C GLY A 88 34.36 19.98 -13.32
N LEU A 89 34.36 19.31 -12.15
CA LEU A 89 34.58 19.72 -10.74
C LEU A 89 34.28 21.15 -10.28
N LEU A 90 33.51 21.28 -9.19
CA LEU A 90 34.04 21.70 -7.87
C LEU A 90 32.99 21.60 -6.74
N VAL A 91 33.54 21.39 -5.54
CA VAL A 91 32.95 21.10 -4.22
C VAL A 91 32.24 22.32 -3.61
N GLY A 92 31.22 22.08 -2.76
CA GLY A 92 30.78 23.06 -1.77
C GLY A 92 29.56 22.62 -0.94
N HIS A 93 29.80 21.96 0.19
CA HIS A 93 28.82 21.89 1.28
C HIS A 93 28.69 23.27 1.93
N PRO A 94 27.48 23.64 2.38
CA PRO A 94 27.39 23.87 3.81
C PRO A 94 26.18 23.15 4.43
N SER A 95 26.45 22.49 5.55
CA SER A 95 25.45 22.08 6.53
C SER A 95 24.73 23.33 7.05
N SER A 96 23.41 23.37 6.91
CA SER A 96 22.55 24.32 7.61
C SER A 96 21.49 23.55 8.40
N SER A 97 21.70 23.49 9.71
CA SER A 97 20.64 23.21 10.66
C SER A 97 19.73 24.45 10.74
N PRO A 98 18.39 24.31 10.75
CA PRO A 98 17.55 25.27 11.43
C PRO A 98 17.01 24.70 12.73
N ALA A 99 16.93 25.63 13.68
CA ALA A 99 16.50 25.53 15.05
C ALA A 99 15.11 24.93 15.25
N LEU A 100 14.91 24.47 16.49
CA LEU A 100 13.64 24.17 17.15
C LEU A 100 12.55 25.21 16.83
N ILE A 101 11.34 24.72 16.52
CA ILE A 101 10.07 25.44 16.64
C ILE A 101 9.13 24.57 17.49
N PRO A 102 8.32 25.15 18.39
CA PRO A 102 7.84 24.48 19.60
C PRO A 102 6.66 23.55 19.35
N ALA A 103 6.51 22.60 20.30
CA ALA A 103 5.41 21.67 20.41
C ALA A 103 4.05 22.38 20.30
N ALA A 104 3.27 22.00 19.30
CA ALA A 104 1.83 22.20 19.33
C ALA A 104 1.24 21.25 20.37
N ALA A 105 0.42 21.82 21.25
CA ALA A 105 -0.25 21.09 22.33
C ALA A 105 -1.14 19.97 21.78
N PRO A 106 -1.32 18.87 22.54
CA PRO A 106 -2.22 17.79 22.15
C PRO A 106 -3.68 18.25 22.18
N ASP A 107 -4.45 17.89 21.16
CA ASP A 107 -5.91 17.90 21.19
C ASP A 107 -6.40 17.00 22.33
N PRO A 108 -7.18 17.51 23.30
CA PRO A 108 -7.75 16.68 24.37
C PRO A 108 -9.13 16.17 23.95
N ASP A 109 -9.23 15.30 22.94
CA ASP A 109 -10.52 14.61 22.71
C ASP A 109 -10.45 13.25 21.98
N LEU A 110 -9.39 12.48 22.22
CA LEU A 110 -9.41 11.04 21.99
C LEU A 110 -9.12 10.36 23.33
N ALA A 111 -10.17 10.08 24.09
CA ALA A 111 -10.07 9.14 25.19
C ALA A 111 -9.46 7.84 24.64
N PRO A 112 -8.30 7.37 25.13
CA PRO A 112 -7.70 6.16 24.62
C PRO A 112 -8.66 5.00 24.91
N ALA A 113 -9.21 4.41 23.85
CA ALA A 113 -9.67 3.04 23.92
C ALA A 113 -8.54 2.26 24.61
N ALA A 114 -8.88 1.49 25.65
CA ALA A 114 -7.91 0.73 26.44
C ALA A 114 -6.89 0.09 25.48
N HIS A 115 -5.67 0.64 25.45
CA HIS A 115 -4.67 0.23 24.47
C HIS A 115 -4.33 -1.22 24.80
N ARG A 116 -4.85 -2.18 24.02
CA ARG A 116 -4.24 -3.50 23.99
C ARG A 116 -2.77 -3.24 23.63
N PRO A 117 -1.80 -3.77 24.40
CA PRO A 117 -0.41 -3.50 24.12
C PRO A 117 -0.11 -3.89 22.68
N SER A 118 0.37 -2.93 21.88
CA SER A 118 0.83 -3.19 20.53
C SER A 118 2.25 -3.73 20.58
N LEU A 119 2.55 -4.71 19.74
CA LEU A 119 3.89 -5.21 19.54
C LEU A 119 4.58 -4.33 18.50
N LEU A 120 5.69 -3.70 18.86
CA LEU A 120 6.50 -2.93 17.94
C LEU A 120 7.62 -3.80 17.35
N LEU A 121 7.67 -3.88 16.02
CA LEU A 121 8.69 -4.57 15.25
C LEU A 121 9.49 -3.54 14.46
N THR A 122 10.82 -3.65 14.41
CA THR A 122 11.66 -2.71 13.65
C THR A 122 12.67 -3.45 12.80
N GLY A 123 13.06 -2.85 11.68
CA GLY A 123 14.01 -3.44 10.73
C GLY A 123 14.74 -2.38 9.92
N SER A 124 15.89 -2.76 9.38
CA SER A 124 16.69 -1.89 8.53
C SER A 124 17.48 -2.68 7.49
N SER A 125 17.62 -2.12 6.30
CA SER A 125 18.44 -2.67 5.21
C SER A 125 19.12 -1.50 4.48
N GLY A 126 20.44 -1.35 4.63
CA GLY A 126 21.15 -0.17 4.13
C GLY A 126 20.57 1.13 4.70
N ASP A 127 20.07 2.00 3.83
CA ASP A 127 19.39 3.26 4.21
C ASP A 127 17.90 3.10 4.51
N LEU A 128 17.32 1.92 4.23
CA LEU A 128 15.91 1.65 4.48
C LEU A 128 15.64 1.41 5.96
N ARG A 129 14.53 1.94 6.45
CA ARG A 129 14.03 1.72 7.82
C ARG A 129 12.57 1.30 7.75
N LEU A 130 12.20 0.36 8.61
CA LEU A 130 10.83 -0.14 8.77
C LEU A 130 10.51 -0.19 10.27
N SER A 131 9.37 0.36 10.67
CA SER A 131 8.75 0.11 11.97
C SER A 131 7.31 -0.34 11.77
N ALA A 132 6.88 -1.38 12.47
CA ALA A 132 5.52 -1.89 12.39
C ALA A 132 4.93 -2.03 13.80
N SER A 133 3.80 -1.37 14.04
CA SER A 133 2.98 -1.52 15.24
C SER A 133 1.90 -2.58 14.98
N VAL A 134 1.89 -3.64 15.77
CA VAL A 134 0.95 -4.75 15.65
C VAL A 134 -0.03 -4.70 16.82
N THR A 135 -1.28 -4.41 16.54
CA THR A 135 -2.35 -4.35 17.55
C THR A 135 -3.17 -5.64 17.51
N PRO A 136 -3.20 -6.43 18.59
CA PRO A 136 -3.98 -7.66 18.64
C PRO A 136 -5.48 -7.40 18.55
N ALA A 137 -6.20 -8.28 17.84
CA ALA A 137 -7.64 -8.38 17.84
C ALA A 137 -8.07 -9.84 17.98
N ASP A 138 -9.38 -10.09 18.06
CA ASP A 138 -9.90 -11.43 18.35
C ASP A 138 -9.78 -12.33 17.10
N GLY A 139 -8.71 -13.14 17.05
CA GLY A 139 -8.42 -14.07 15.96
C GLY A 139 -7.65 -13.47 14.77
N TRP A 140 -7.41 -12.16 14.76
CA TRP A 140 -6.69 -11.43 13.71
C TRP A 140 -5.81 -10.33 14.33
N ALA A 141 -5.03 -9.62 13.51
CA ALA A 141 -4.22 -8.49 14.00
C ALA A 141 -4.26 -7.31 13.02
N ARG A 142 -4.25 -6.10 13.56
CA ARG A 142 -4.01 -4.87 12.79
C ARG A 142 -2.50 -4.59 12.77
N VAL A 143 -1.98 -4.22 11.61
CA VAL A 143 -0.58 -3.83 11.43
C VAL A 143 -0.55 -2.45 10.84
N GLU A 144 0.20 -1.55 11.46
CA GLU A 144 0.51 -0.22 10.95
C GLU A 144 2.02 -0.16 10.73
N ALA A 145 2.44 0.08 9.49
CA ALA A 145 3.83 0.02 9.08
C ALA A 145 4.28 1.36 8.52
N HIS A 146 5.47 1.78 8.93
CA HIS A 146 6.10 3.01 8.53
C HIS A 146 7.44 2.68 7.90
N VAL A 147 7.63 3.07 6.63
CA VAL A 147 8.83 2.78 5.86
C VAL A 147 9.45 4.05 5.30
N SER A 148 10.77 4.15 5.38
CA SER A 148 11.55 5.25 4.79
C SER A 148 12.77 4.72 4.03
N GLY A 149 13.28 5.54 3.10
CA GLY A 149 14.43 5.21 2.26
C GLY A 149 14.12 4.39 1.00
N LEU A 150 12.84 4.18 0.65
CA LEU A 150 12.47 3.53 -0.61
C LEU A 150 12.77 4.43 -1.82
N PRO A 151 13.14 3.87 -2.98
CA PRO A 151 13.30 4.67 -4.20
C PRO A 151 11.96 5.28 -4.65
N ASP A 152 12.01 6.51 -5.17
CA ASP A 152 10.82 7.20 -5.68
C ASP A 152 10.18 6.45 -6.86
N GLY A 153 8.84 6.41 -6.89
CA GLY A 153 8.07 5.72 -7.92
C GLY A 153 8.04 4.20 -7.79
N THR A 154 8.55 3.62 -6.70
CA THR A 154 8.62 2.17 -6.52
C THR A 154 7.24 1.59 -6.20
N PRO A 155 6.72 0.60 -6.97
CA PRO A 155 5.54 -0.15 -6.58
C PRO A 155 5.92 -1.09 -5.43
N CYS A 156 5.26 -0.92 -4.29
CA CYS A 156 5.53 -1.64 -3.06
C CYS A 156 4.26 -2.30 -2.53
N ARG A 157 4.44 -3.29 -1.65
CA ARG A 157 3.40 -3.90 -0.84
C ARG A 157 3.94 -4.26 0.54
N LEU A 158 3.04 -4.25 1.51
CA LEU A 158 3.29 -4.74 2.85
C LEU A 158 2.98 -6.24 2.87
N VAL A 159 3.86 -7.04 3.48
CA VAL A 159 3.68 -8.48 3.62
C VAL A 159 3.85 -8.86 5.08
N ILE A 160 2.81 -9.47 5.64
CA ILE A 160 2.83 -9.98 7.02
C ILE A 160 3.21 -11.46 6.96
N LEU A 161 4.26 -11.81 7.70
CA LEU A 161 4.86 -13.15 7.71
C LEU A 161 4.42 -13.88 8.99
N GLY A 162 3.80 -15.04 8.83
CA GLY A 162 3.44 -15.93 9.94
C GLY A 162 4.61 -16.80 10.40
N LYS A 163 4.59 -17.22 11.66
CA LYS A 163 5.58 -18.15 12.24
C LYS A 163 5.56 -19.54 11.61
N ASP A 164 4.44 -19.91 10.99
CA ASP A 164 4.24 -21.14 10.22
C ASP A 164 4.73 -21.03 8.77
N GLY A 165 5.32 -19.89 8.39
CA GLY A 165 5.78 -19.62 7.03
C GLY A 165 4.69 -19.08 6.10
N THR A 166 3.47 -18.85 6.59
CA THR A 166 2.44 -18.15 5.82
C THR A 166 2.88 -16.73 5.46
N ARG A 167 2.46 -16.28 4.28
CA ARG A 167 2.78 -14.96 3.76
C ARG A 167 1.47 -14.31 3.33
N GLN A 168 1.12 -13.19 3.97
CA GLN A 168 -0.11 -12.46 3.71
C GLN A 168 0.23 -11.06 3.19
N PRO A 169 0.15 -10.84 1.86
CA PRO A 169 0.24 -9.50 1.29
C PRO A 169 -0.97 -8.64 1.69
N THR A 170 -0.73 -7.39 2.08
CA THR A 170 -1.77 -6.44 2.44
C THR A 170 -1.72 -5.24 1.49
N GLY A 171 -2.47 -5.33 0.38
CA GLY A 171 -2.56 -4.26 -0.62
C GLY A 171 -1.21 -3.86 -1.24
N GLY A 172 -1.23 -2.99 -2.25
CA GLY A 172 -0.03 -2.44 -2.86
C GLY A 172 -0.20 -0.96 -3.14
N TRP A 173 0.90 -0.22 -3.14
CA TRP A 173 0.95 1.22 -3.37
C TRP A 173 2.18 1.59 -4.20
N GLN A 174 2.23 2.84 -4.65
CA GLN A 174 3.44 3.41 -5.23
C GLN A 174 4.05 4.39 -4.25
N PHE A 175 5.32 4.17 -3.88
CA PHE A 175 6.03 5.06 -2.97
C PHE A 175 6.48 6.33 -3.70
N HIS A 176 6.29 7.48 -3.05
CA HIS A 176 6.81 8.76 -3.54
C HIS A 176 7.62 9.45 -2.44
N ALA A 177 8.86 9.87 -2.73
CA ALA A 177 9.77 10.44 -1.74
C ALA A 177 9.28 11.78 -1.15
N THR A 178 8.40 12.48 -1.88
CA THR A 178 7.72 13.71 -1.44
C THR A 178 6.46 13.47 -0.62
N SER A 179 5.97 12.22 -0.55
CA SER A 179 4.91 11.89 0.41
C SER A 179 5.52 11.86 1.82
N ALA A 180 4.86 12.51 2.79
CA ALA A 180 5.15 12.35 4.22
C ALA A 180 5.30 10.85 4.52
N PRO A 181 6.12 10.45 5.51
CA PRO A 181 6.48 9.05 5.63
C PRO A 181 5.21 8.22 5.74
N ALA A 182 5.11 7.26 4.83
CA ALA A 182 3.83 6.72 4.48
C ALA A 182 3.46 5.65 5.51
N ASP A 183 2.48 5.99 6.35
CA ASP A 183 1.85 5.04 7.26
C ASP A 183 0.94 4.13 6.44
N TRP A 184 1.30 2.85 6.40
CA TRP A 184 0.56 1.82 5.67
C TRP A 184 -0.16 0.90 6.63
N TYR A 185 -1.43 0.65 6.33
CA TYR A 185 -2.28 -0.18 7.15
C TYR A 185 -2.48 -1.54 6.50
N GLY A 186 -2.37 -2.59 7.31
CA GLY A 186 -2.64 -3.96 6.94
C GLY A 186 -3.40 -4.70 8.03
N SER A 187 -3.95 -5.85 7.66
CA SER A 187 -4.51 -6.82 8.58
C SER A 187 -3.91 -8.20 8.33
N ALA A 188 -3.62 -8.92 9.40
CA ALA A 188 -3.27 -10.33 9.36
C ALA A 188 -4.52 -11.15 9.68
N SER A 189 -4.79 -12.20 8.91
CA SER A 189 -5.95 -13.09 9.14
C SER A 189 -5.68 -14.12 10.25
N PHE A 190 -4.59 -13.95 10.98
CA PHE A 190 -4.13 -14.79 12.08
C PHE A 190 -3.77 -13.90 13.29
N PRO A 191 -3.74 -14.45 14.52
CA PRO A 191 -3.54 -13.65 15.72
C PRO A 191 -2.15 -13.00 15.75
N ALA A 192 -2.03 -11.88 16.47
CA ALA A 192 -0.75 -11.15 16.59
C ALA A 192 0.40 -12.04 17.09
N SER A 193 0.11 -13.02 17.95
CA SER A 193 1.10 -13.98 18.46
C SER A 193 1.65 -14.93 17.38
N ALA A 194 0.97 -15.08 16.26
CA ALA A 194 1.40 -15.87 15.11
C ALA A 194 2.19 -15.06 14.07
N ILE A 195 2.31 -13.74 14.21
CA ILE A 195 3.17 -12.90 13.36
C ILE A 195 4.64 -13.14 13.74
N ALA A 196 5.46 -13.43 12.73
CA ALA A 196 6.90 -13.57 12.83
C ALA A 196 7.63 -12.28 12.45
N ALA A 197 7.18 -11.61 11.38
CA ALA A 197 7.80 -10.41 10.86
C ALA A 197 6.86 -9.65 9.92
N VAL A 198 7.24 -8.42 9.60
CA VAL A 198 6.62 -7.58 8.58
C VAL A 198 7.69 -7.20 7.57
N ALA A 199 7.36 -7.27 6.29
CA ALA A 199 8.27 -6.97 5.18
C ALA A 199 7.64 -6.01 4.18
N ILE A 200 8.50 -5.24 3.51
CA ILE A 200 8.15 -4.44 2.33
C ILE A 200 8.78 -5.09 1.11
N GLU A 201 7.96 -5.38 0.10
CA GLU A 201 8.38 -6.01 -1.14
C GLU A 201 7.85 -5.23 -2.34
N ASP A 202 8.42 -5.45 -3.51
CA ASP A 202 7.79 -5.05 -4.77
C ASP A 202 6.72 -6.06 -5.24
N THR A 203 6.10 -5.76 -6.39
CA THR A 203 5.11 -6.63 -7.02
C THR A 203 5.70 -7.88 -7.67
N SER A 204 7.03 -7.96 -7.84
CA SER A 204 7.75 -9.13 -8.33
C SER A 204 8.16 -10.11 -7.20
N GLY A 205 8.06 -9.67 -5.94
CA GLY A 205 8.46 -10.43 -4.76
C GLY A 205 9.88 -10.13 -4.28
N HIS A 206 10.53 -9.10 -4.81
CA HIS A 206 11.81 -8.62 -4.28
C HIS A 206 11.59 -7.90 -2.94
N GLU A 207 12.23 -8.39 -1.89
CA GLU A 207 12.15 -7.82 -0.55
C GLU A 207 13.14 -6.66 -0.37
N TYR A 208 12.65 -5.51 0.05
CA TYR A 208 13.44 -4.31 0.31
C TYR A 208 13.95 -4.26 1.76
N VAL A 209 13.04 -4.51 2.71
CA VAL A 209 13.31 -4.44 4.14
C VAL A 209 12.34 -5.33 4.89
N ARG A 210 12.82 -5.91 5.98
CA ARG A 210 12.05 -6.75 6.90
C ARG A 210 12.38 -6.37 8.33
N THR A 211 11.40 -6.48 9.22
CA THR A 211 11.61 -6.34 10.66
C THR A 211 12.51 -7.46 11.19
N GLY A 212 13.41 -7.11 12.12
CA GLY A 212 14.14 -8.09 12.93
C GLY A 212 13.21 -8.82 13.89
N VAL A 213 13.70 -9.94 14.41
CA VAL A 213 13.07 -10.76 15.46
C VAL A 213 13.64 -10.38 16.81
#